data_AF-A0A1H7ZA50-F1
#
_entry.id   AF-A0A1H7ZA50-F1
#
_cell.length_a   1.000
_cell.length_b   1.000
_cell.length_c   1.000
_cell.angle_alpha   90.00
_cell.angle_beta   90.00
_cell.angle_gamma   90.00
#
_symmetry.space_group_name_H-M   'P 1'
#
loop_
_entity.id
_entity.type
_entity.pdbx_description
1 polymer ?
#
loop_
_entity_poly.entity_id
_entity_poly.type
_entity_poly.pdbx_seq_one_letter_code
_entity_poly.pdbx_strand_id
1 'polypeptide(L)' 'MYYKNNVWSDIRFEYNGNYIVKLYYLDKFGREDKDIKPTVVTFKYTFDKHKNWTQIIKNVDGKDLYKWVREIKYYE' A
#
# COMPACT_ATOMS: atom_id res chain seq x y z
N MET A 1 -15.57 -7.08 2.58
CA MET A 1 -16.92 -7.09 3.19
C MET A 1 -17.94 -7.38 2.09
N TYR A 2 -18.80 -8.39 2.25
CA TYR A 2 -19.76 -8.80 1.22
C TYR A 2 -21.13 -8.18 1.48
N TYR A 3 -21.78 -7.68 0.43
CA TYR A 3 -23.18 -7.24 0.46
C TYR A 3 -23.89 -7.78 -0.78
N LYS A 4 -25.01 -8.49 -0.61
CA LYS A 4 -25.78 -9.15 -1.69
C LYS A 4 -24.92 -9.96 -2.67
N ASN A 5 -24.03 -10.82 -2.14
CA ASN A 5 -23.08 -11.65 -2.91
C ASN A 5 -22.05 -10.88 -3.76
N ASN A 6 -21.97 -9.56 -3.65
CA ASN A 6 -20.97 -8.74 -4.32
C ASN A 6 -19.90 -8.26 -3.31
N VAL A 7 -18.64 -8.23 -3.75
CA VAL A 7 -17.53 -7.64 -2.99
C VAL A 7 -17.69 -6.13 -3.03
N TRP A 8 -18.06 -5.54 -1.89
CA TRP A 8 -18.34 -4.10 -1.78
C TRP A 8 -17.08 -3.30 -1.44
N SER A 9 -16.26 -3.87 -0.56
CA SER A 9 -14.90 -3.42 -0.31
C SER A 9 -14.00 -4.63 -0.08
N ASP A 10 -12.78 -4.53 -0.59
CA ASP A 10 -11.75 -5.53 -0.32
C ASP A 10 -10.38 -4.87 -0.17
N ILE A 11 -9.59 -5.42 0.73
CA ILE A 11 -8.26 -4.94 1.08
C ILE A 11 -7.36 -6.16 1.14
N ARG A 12 -6.40 -6.23 0.24
CA ARG A 12 -5.40 -7.29 0.21
C ARG A 12 -4.00 -6.70 0.26
N PHE A 13 -3.17 -7.28 1.11
CA PHE A 13 -1.76 -6.92 1.26
C PHE A 13 -0.87 -8.01 0.66
N GLU A 14 0.23 -7.59 0.04
CA GLU A 14 1.34 -8.45 -0.30
C GLU A 14 2.56 -8.04 0.50
N TYR A 15 3.32 -9.04 0.95
CA TYR A 15 4.48 -8.86 1.80
C TYR A 15 5.73 -9.43 1.14
N ASN A 16 6.87 -8.80 1.41
CA ASN A 16 8.19 -9.39 1.21
C ASN A 16 8.93 -9.36 2.55
N GLY A 17 9.07 -10.53 3.17
CA GLY A 17 9.47 -10.64 4.57
C GLY A 17 8.48 -9.87 5.46
N ASN A 18 9.01 -8.94 6.27
CA ASN A 18 8.23 -8.13 7.21
C ASN A 18 7.73 -6.80 6.61
N TYR A 19 7.89 -6.58 5.31
CA TYR A 19 7.53 -5.32 4.65
C TYR A 19 6.34 -5.50 3.71
N ILE A 20 5.35 -4.62 3.82
CA ILE A 20 4.23 -4.56 2.87
C ILE A 20 4.77 -4.01 1.55
N VAL A 21 4.70 -4.76 0.46
CA VAL A 21 5.16 -4.31 -0.86
C VAL A 21 4.04 -3.81 -1.73
N LYS A 22 2.82 -4.36 -1.57
CA LYS A 22 1.63 -3.89 -2.28
C LYS A 22 0.38 -3.93 -1.42
N LEU A 23 -0.53 -3.03 -1.73
CA LEU A 23 -1.90 -3.00 -1.25
C LEU A 23 -2.83 -2.93 -2.47
N TYR A 24 -3.76 -3.86 -2.55
CA TYR A 24 -4.90 -3.81 -3.47
C TYR A 24 -6.11 -3.33 -2.68
N TYR A 25 -6.64 -2.18 -3.08
CA TYR A 25 -7.80 -1.56 -2.45
C TYR A 25 -8.94 -1.48 -3.46
N LEU A 26 -10.03 -2.18 -3.19
CA LEU A 26 -11.26 -2.09 -3.96
C LEU A 26 -12.33 -1.41 -3.12
N ASP A 27 -12.92 -0.35 -3.67
CA ASP A 27 -14.03 0.38 -3.07
C ASP A 27 -15.11 0.63 -4.12
N LYS A 28 -16.26 -0.03 -3.93
CA LYS A 28 -17.43 0.10 -4.80
C LYS A 28 -18.53 0.97 -4.20
N PHE A 29 -18.28 1.70 -3.10
CA PHE A 29 -19.29 2.55 -2.48
C PHE A 29 -19.88 3.56 -3.49
N GLY A 30 -21.22 3.56 -3.65
CA GLY A 30 -21.94 4.41 -4.61
C GLY A 30 -21.72 4.05 -6.09
N ARG A 31 -21.06 2.92 -6.39
CA ARG A 31 -20.74 2.43 -7.74
C ARG A 31 -20.90 0.91 -7.84
N GLU A 32 -21.92 0.38 -7.19
CA GLU A 32 -22.12 -1.07 -7.01
C GLU A 32 -22.24 -1.84 -8.33
N ASP A 33 -22.91 -1.26 -9.33
CA ASP A 33 -23.15 -1.91 -10.63
C ASP A 33 -21.98 -1.76 -11.63
N LYS A 34 -20.89 -1.08 -11.23
CA LYS A 34 -19.74 -0.86 -12.11
C LYS A 34 -18.67 -1.92 -11.91
N ASP A 35 -18.04 -2.30 -13.02
CA ASP A 35 -16.79 -3.05 -12.98
C ASP A 35 -15.66 -2.07 -12.61
N ILE A 36 -15.24 -2.11 -11.34
CA ILE A 36 -14.21 -1.24 -10.78
C ILE A 36 -12.96 -2.09 -10.58
N LYS A 37 -11.86 -1.65 -11.18
CA LYS A 37 -10.54 -2.22 -10.91
C LYS A 37 -10.04 -1.76 -9.54
N PRO A 38 -9.41 -2.64 -8.75
CA PRO A 38 -8.77 -2.23 -7.51
C PRO A 38 -7.67 -1.20 -7.78
N THR A 39 -7.57 -0.20 -6.92
CA THR A 39 -6.40 0.67 -6.83
C THR A 39 -5.22 -0.16 -6.32
N VAL A 40 -4.08 -0.03 -6.97
CA VAL A 40 -2.84 -0.70 -6.60
C VAL A 40 -1.89 0.31 -6.00
N VAL A 41 -1.58 0.14 -4.72
CA VAL A 41 -0.57 0.91 -4.01
C VAL A 41 0.70 0.07 -3.88
N THR A 42 1.82 0.55 -4.42
CA THR A 42 3.14 -0.08 -4.28
C THR A 42 4.00 0.72 -3.31
N PHE A 43 4.66 0.04 -2.38
CA PHE A 43 5.55 0.64 -1.40
C PHE A 43 7.01 0.37 -1.79
N LYS A 44 7.77 1.45 -2.01
CA LYS A 44 9.20 1.38 -2.32
C LYS A 44 10.00 1.83 -1.10
N TYR A 45 10.83 0.94 -0.57
CA TYR A 45 11.63 1.19 0.63
C TYR A 45 13.06 1.56 0.28
N THR A 46 13.64 2.47 1.05
CA THR A 46 15.09 2.69 1.12
C THR A 46 15.53 2.39 2.55
N PHE A 47 16.69 1.74 2.68
CA PHE A 47 17.25 1.29 3.96
C PHE A 47 18.60 1.96 4.22
N ASP A 48 18.94 2.12 5.49
CA ASP A 48 20.28 2.53 5.91
C ASP A 48 21.25 1.34 6.09
N LYS A 49 22.47 1.65 6.54
CA LYS A 49 23.52 0.67 6.81
C LYS A 49 23.15 -0.38 7.87
N HIS A 50 22.17 -0.11 8.73
CA HIS A 50 21.67 -1.02 9.75
C HIS A 50 20.42 -1.80 9.30
N LYS A 51 20.06 -1.70 8.01
CA LYS A 51 18.85 -2.32 7.42
C LYS A 51 17.54 -1.78 8.00
N ASN A 52 17.56 -0.59 8.59
CA ASN A 52 16.34 0.11 8.99
C ASN A 52 15.85 0.96 7.83
N TRP A 53 14.54 0.94 7.56
CA TRP A 53 14.00 1.75 6.47
C TRP A 53 14.07 3.24 6.83
N THR A 54 14.56 4.06 5.93
CA THR A 54 14.69 5.51 6.10
C THR A 54 13.74 6.27 5.19
N GLN A 55 13.28 5.65 4.11
CA GLN A 55 12.33 6.23 3.19
C GLN A 55 11.30 5.21 2.72
N ILE A 56 10.05 5.67 2.54
CA ILE A 56 9.00 4.93 1.84
C ILE A 56 8.39 5.85 0.79
N ILE A 57 8.32 5.41 -0.46
CA ILE A 57 7.50 6.04 -1.50
C ILE A 57 6.23 5.22 -1.70
N LYS A 58 5.07 5.87 -1.62
CA LYS A 58 3.78 5.29 -2.01
C LYS A 58 3.50 5.65 -3.46
N ASN A 59 3.52 4.65 -4.31
CA ASN A 59 3.10 4.73 -5.70
C ASN A 59 1.66 4.26 -5.78
N VAL A 60 0.75 5.10 -6.29
CA VAL A 60 -0.67 4.78 -6.47
C VAL A 60 -0.94 4.70 -7.97
N ASP A 61 -1.36 3.54 -8.44
CA ASP A 61 -1.68 3.26 -9.85
C ASP A 61 -0.57 3.71 -10.82
N GLY A 62 0.69 3.48 -10.46
CA GLY A 62 1.86 3.81 -11.29
C GLY A 62 2.45 5.19 -11.01
N LYS A 63 1.78 6.06 -10.25
CA LYS A 63 2.27 7.42 -9.94
C LYS A 63 2.78 7.54 -8.51
N ASP A 64 4.00 8.04 -8.33
CA ASP A 64 4.53 8.35 -6.99
C ASP A 64 3.78 9.59 -6.43
N LEU A 65 3.08 9.42 -5.30
CA LEU A 65 2.26 10.47 -4.70
C LEU A 65 2.75 10.93 -3.33
N TYR A 66 3.29 10.01 -2.53
CA TYR A 66 3.70 10.30 -1.16
C TYR A 66 5.10 9.77 -0.89
N LYS A 67 5.87 10.55 -0.12
CA LYS A 67 7.19 10.17 0.38
C LYS A 67 7.22 10.38 1.89
N TRP A 68 7.54 9.31 2.62
CA TRP A 68 7.84 9.34 4.05
C TRP A 68 9.36 9.24 4.20
N VAL A 69 9.97 10.16 4.94
CA VAL A 69 11.39 10.07 5.37
C VAL A 69 11.47 9.99 6.88
N ARG A 70 12.38 9.15 7.42
CA ARG A 70 12.71 9.07 8.84
C ARG A 70 14.15 9.49 9.07
N GLU A 71 14.37 10.25 10.12
CA GLU A 71 15.68 10.39 10.75
C GLU A 71 15.78 9.34 11.86
N ILE A 72 16.87 8.57 11.88
CA ILE A 72 17.12 7.53 12.89
C ILE A 72 18.42 7.87 13.60
N LYS A 73 18.35 7.98 14.92
CA LYS A 73 19.52 8.15 15.79
C LYS A 73 19.82 6.82 16.46
N TYR A 74 21.08 6.42 16.39
CA TYR A 74 21.58 5.20 17.02
C TYR A 74 22.35 5.58 18.28
N TYR A 75 22.16 4.79 19.32
CA TYR A 75 22.98 4.86 20.52
C TYR A 75 24.22 3.97 20.34
N GLU A 76 25.32 4.39 20.95
CA GLU A 76 26.56 3.60 21.08
C GLU A 76 26.52 2.73 22.34
#